data_AF-A0A7C6ZXF5-F1
#
_entry.id   AF-A0A7C6ZXF5-F1
#
_cell.length_a   1.000
_cell.length_b   1.000
_cell.length_c   1.000
_cell.angle_alpha   90.00
_cell.angle_beta   90.00
_cell.angle_gamma   90.00
#
_symmetry.space_group_name_H-M   'P 1'
#
loop_
_entity.id
_entity.type
_entity.pdbx_description
1 polymer ?
#
loop_
_entity_poly.entity_id
_entity_poly.type
_entity_poly.pdbx_seq_one_letter_code
_entity_poly.pdbx_strand_id
1 'polypeptide(L)' 'KQQTGHSPIAYFNQLKMQHACTLLTITGLSVKEVAHALGYADAYYFSRLFKQHIGVAPRQFRSEPGVNKMTG' A
#
# COMPACT_ATOMS: atom_id res chain seq x y z
N LYS A 1 -28.13 -4.45 17.15
CA LYS A 1 -26.79 -3.95 17.52
C LYS A 1 -25.91 -3.99 16.28
N GLN A 2 -25.57 -2.85 15.69
CA GLN A 2 -24.81 -2.76 14.44
C GLN A 2 -23.31 -2.92 14.76
N GLN A 3 -22.73 -4.07 14.44
CA GLN A 3 -21.31 -4.36 14.67
C GLN A 3 -20.58 -4.57 13.34
N THR A 4 -20.27 -3.52 12.61
CA THR A 4 -19.20 -3.53 11.58
C THR A 4 -18.68 -2.12 11.31
N GLY A 5 -18.17 -1.43 12.33
CA GLY A 5 -17.41 -0.17 12.14
C GLY A 5 -16.08 -0.35 11.39
N HIS A 6 -15.61 -1.59 11.21
CA HIS A 6 -14.30 -1.92 10.65
C HIS A 6 -14.33 -2.33 9.16
N SER A 7 -15.43 -2.87 8.63
CA SER A 7 -15.43 -3.49 7.29
C SER A 7 -15.23 -2.51 6.12
N PRO A 8 -15.92 -1.35 6.05
CA PRO A 8 -15.78 -0.46 4.88
C PRO A 8 -14.41 0.22 4.82
N ILE A 9 -13.93 0.72 5.95
CA ILE A 9 -12.66 1.46 6.04
C ILE A 9 -11.48 0.50 5.83
N ALA A 10 -11.51 -0.69 6.44
CA ALA A 10 -10.44 -1.67 6.25
C ALA A 10 -10.38 -2.17 4.80
N TYR A 11 -11.54 -2.41 4.18
CA TYR A 11 -11.60 -2.80 2.77
C TYR A 11 -11.06 -1.69 1.85
N PHE A 12 -11.44 -0.44 2.10
CA PHE A 12 -10.92 0.69 1.34
C PHE A 12 -9.40 0.87 1.50
N ASN A 13 -8.88 0.68 2.71
CA ASN A 13 -7.44 0.70 2.97
C ASN A 13 -6.74 -0.44 2.21
N GLN A 14 -7.33 -1.64 2.18
CA GLN A 14 -6.80 -2.76 1.39
C GLN A 14 -6.74 -2.43 -0.11
N LEU A 15 -7.80 -1.86 -0.68
CA LEU A 15 -7.80 -1.41 -2.09
C LEU A 15 -6.71 -0.36 -2.36
N LYS A 16 -6.54 0.61 -1.44
CA LYS A 16 -5.46 1.59 -1.54
C LYS A 16 -4.07 0.95 -1.51
N MET A 17 -3.86 -0.07 -0.67
CA MET A 17 -2.58 -0.77 -0.61
C MET A 17 -2.30 -1.60 -1.87
N GLN A 18 -3.33 -2.23 -2.45
CA GLN A 18 -3.20 -2.90 -3.74
C GLN A 18 -2.83 -1.91 -4.85
N HIS A 19 -3.49 -0.75 -4.90
CA HIS A 19 -3.16 0.33 -5.84
C HIS A 19 -1.71 0.83 -5.63
N ALA A 20 -1.28 0.96 -4.36
CA ALA A 20 0.09 1.33 -4.03
C ALA A 20 1.12 0.36 -4.62
N CYS A 21 0.87 -0.96 -4.52
CA CYS A 21 1.73 -1.96 -5.14
C CYS A 21 1.83 -1.74 -6.65
N THR A 22 0.70 -1.54 -7.33
CA THR A 22 0.67 -1.25 -8.78
C THR A 22 1.54 -0.04 -9.11
N LEU A 23 1.34 1.10 -8.42
CA LEU A 23 2.13 2.31 -8.67
C LEU A 23 3.62 2.11 -8.41
N LEU A 24 3.98 1.38 -7.35
CA LEU A 24 5.38 1.11 -7.02
C LEU A 24 6.08 0.26 -8.08
N THR A 25 5.35 -0.64 -8.73
CA THR A 25 5.83 -1.56 -9.76
C THR A 25 5.87 -0.95 -11.15
N ILE A 26 4.80 -0.28 -11.58
CA ILE A 26 4.66 0.15 -12.99
C ILE A 26 5.10 1.59 -13.23
N THR A 27 5.43 2.35 -12.18
CA THR A 27 5.83 3.75 -12.30
C THR A 27 7.19 4.02 -11.64
N GLY A 28 7.83 5.12 -12.04
CA GLY A 28 9.02 5.66 -11.38
C GLY A 28 8.75 6.53 -10.16
N LEU A 29 7.49 6.70 -9.73
CA LEU A 29 7.12 7.64 -8.65
C LEU A 29 7.80 7.28 -7.34
N SER A 30 8.40 8.23 -6.64
CA SER A 30 8.93 8.00 -5.29
C SER A 30 7.84 7.52 -4.32
N VAL A 31 8.24 6.87 -3.22
CA VAL A 31 7.31 6.44 -2.16
C VAL A 31 6.46 7.60 -1.63
N LYS A 32 7.01 8.82 -1.61
CA LYS A 32 6.28 10.04 -1.20
C LYS A 32 5.19 10.41 -2.22
N GLU A 33 5.50 10.37 -3.50
CA GLU A 33 4.54 10.66 -4.56
C GLU A 33 3.41 9.62 -4.60
N VAL A 34 3.73 8.34 -4.40
CA VAL A 34 2.71 7.28 -4.26
C VAL A 34 1.82 7.53 -3.05
N ALA A 35 2.39 7.91 -1.91
CA ALA A 35 1.62 8.26 -0.71
C ALA A 35 0.65 9.42 -1.00
N HIS A 36 1.13 10.50 -1.61
CA HIS A 36 0.30 11.66 -1.97
C HIS A 36 -0.79 11.32 -2.99
N ALA A 37 -0.48 10.52 -4.01
CA ALA A 37 -1.46 10.07 -5.01
C ALA A 37 -2.63 9.28 -4.38
N LEU A 38 -2.38 8.60 -3.27
CA LEU A 38 -3.38 7.83 -2.52
C LEU A 38 -4.03 8.63 -1.37
N GLY A 39 -3.75 9.93 -1.27
CA GLY A 39 -4.32 10.83 -0.28
C GLY A 39 -3.66 10.78 1.10
N TYR A 40 -2.42 10.28 1.21
CA TYR A 40 -1.64 10.33 2.44
C TYR A 40 -0.67 11.52 2.44
N ALA A 41 -0.88 12.44 3.37
CA ALA A 41 0.01 13.59 3.57
C ALA A 41 1.37 13.18 4.16
N ASP A 42 1.40 12.14 4.99
CA ASP A 42 2.62 11.62 5.60
C ASP A 42 3.06 10.31 4.94
N ALA A 43 4.19 10.36 4.25
CA ALA A 43 4.81 9.20 3.61
C ALA A 43 5.30 8.15 4.63
N TYR A 44 5.67 8.56 5.85
CA TYR A 44 6.06 7.66 6.92
C TYR A 44 4.85 6.86 7.43
N TYR A 45 3.73 7.53 7.68
CA TYR A 45 2.47 6.88 8.02
C TYR A 45 2.02 5.89 6.93
N PHE A 46 2.04 6.32 5.66
CA PHE A 46 1.78 5.42 4.53
C PHE A 46 2.71 4.20 4.53
N SER A 47 4.01 4.40 4.75
CA SER A 47 4.98 3.30 4.75
C SER A 47 4.72 2.28 5.87
N ARG A 48 4.28 2.75 7.05
CA ARG A 48 3.88 1.85 8.15
C ARG A 48 2.64 1.05 7.79
N LEU A 49 1.61 1.72 7.24
CA LEU A 49 0.37 1.06 6.84
C LEU A 49 0.60 0.05 5.71
N PHE A 50 1.37 0.43 4.69
CA PHE A 50 1.77 -0.45 3.61
C PHE A 50 2.50 -1.69 4.13
N LYS A 51 3.47 -1.53 5.03
CA LYS A 51 4.16 -2.67 5.65
C LYS A 51 3.21 -3.55 6.45
N GLN A 52 2.23 -2.99 7.16
CA GLN A 52 1.23 -3.77 7.89
C GLN A 52 0.35 -4.61 6.96
N HIS A 53 0.00 -4.10 5.78
CA HIS A 53 -0.86 -4.80 4.83
C HIS A 53 -0.12 -5.73 3.87
N ILE A 54 1.10 -5.38 3.45
CA ILE A 54 1.88 -6.07 2.40
C ILE A 54 3.02 -6.91 3.00
N GLY A 55 3.44 -6.62 4.23
CA GLY A 55 4.51 -7.34 4.95
C GLY A 55 5.91 -6.72 4.81
N VAL A 56 6.15 -5.94 3.77
CA VAL A 56 7.45 -5.27 3.50
C VAL A 56 7.29 -3.76 3.30
N ALA A 57 8.35 -3.00 3.52
CA ALA A 57 8.29 -1.54 3.32
C ALA A 57 8.19 -1.19 1.82
N PRO A 58 7.54 -0.08 1.43
CA PRO A 58 7.41 0.32 0.01
C PRO A 58 8.73 0.41 -0.76
N ARG A 59 9.79 0.91 -0.10
CA ARG A 59 11.14 0.97 -0.68
C ARG A 59 11.70 -0.43 -0.96
N GLN A 60 11.52 -1.36 -0.02
CA GLN A 60 11.98 -2.74 -0.18
C GLN A 60 11.18 -3.45 -1.28
N PHE A 61 9.87 -3.26 -1.29
CA PHE A 61 8.97 -3.78 -2.32
C PHE A 61 9.42 -3.38 -3.73
N ARG A 62 9.85 -2.13 -3.93
CA ARG A 62 10.40 -1.66 -5.22
C ARG A 62 11.75 -2.26 -5.55
N SER A 63 12.62 -2.42 -4.57
CA SER A 63 14.00 -2.89 -4.78
C SER A 63 14.07 -4.40 -5.06
N GLU A 64 13.03 -5.17 -4.73
CA GLU A 64 12.98 -6.60 -5.02
C GLU A 64 12.43 -6.86 -6.43
N PRO A 65 13.24 -7.39 -7.36
CA PRO A 65 12.78 -7.76 -8.71
C PRO A 65 11.80 -8.95 -8.75
N GLY A 66 11.34 -9.45 -7.59
CA GLY A 66 10.78 -10.79 -7.43
C GLY A 66 9.44 -10.91 -6.70
N VAL A 67 8.82 -9.82 -6.22
CA VAL A 67 7.48 -9.87 -5.57
C VAL A 67 6.37 -9.95 -6.63
N ASN A 68 6.47 -10.94 -7.52
CA ASN A 68 5.41 -11.38 -8.43
C ASN A 68 4.95 -12.82 -8.08
N LYS A 69 4.95 -13.19 -6.80
CA LYS A 69 4.55 -14.53 -6.32
C LYS A 69 3.41 -14.52 -5.29
N MET A 70 2.40 -13.68 -5.49
CA MET A 70 1.10 -13.80 -4.77
C MET A 70 -0.07 -14.13 -5.71
N THR A 71 0.23 -14.63 -6.91
CA THR A 71 -0.69 -15.44 -7.72
C THR A 71 -0.06 -16.81 -7.87
N GLY A 72 -0.26 -17.65 -6.85
CA GLY A 72 0.03 -19.08 -6.84
C GLY A 72 -1.11 -19.76 -6.12
#